data_AF-A0A2M7FIY5-F1
#
_entry.id   AF-A0A2M7FIY5-F1
#
_cell.length_a   1.000
_cell.length_b   1.000
_cell.length_c   1.000
_cell.angle_alpha   90.00
_cell.angle_beta   90.00
_cell.angle_gamma   90.00
#
_symmetry.space_group_name_H-M   'P 1'
#
loop_
_entity.id
_entity.type
_entity.pdbx_description
1 polymer ?
#
loop_
_entity_poly.entity_id
_entity_poly.type
_entity_poly.pdbx_seq_one_letter_code
_entity_poly.pdbx_strand_id
1 'polypeptide(L)' 'MNSWSNKQVLVLGLGETGLSMVRWLSVHGAHLRVADSRDAPPGLAEVMSLVGAGQVFCGEFTASL' A
#
# COMPACT_ATOMS: atom_id res chain seq x y z
N MET A 1 -4.08 2.47 22.74
CA MET A 1 -3.12 1.64 21.97
C MET A 1 -3.71 1.39 20.59
N ASN A 2 -2.90 1.60 19.55
CA ASN A 2 -3.30 1.99 18.19
C ASN A 2 -4.23 0.97 17.47
N SER A 3 -5.49 1.37 17.24
CA SER A 3 -6.58 0.54 16.71
C SER A 3 -6.59 0.44 15.18
N TRP A 4 -5.49 0.04 14.56
CA TRP A 4 -5.42 -0.16 13.10
C TRP A 4 -5.66 -1.61 12.66
N SER A 5 -5.56 -2.57 13.58
CA SER A 5 -5.63 -4.02 13.30
C SER A 5 -6.93 -4.55 12.68
N ASN A 6 -7.96 -3.71 12.56
CA ASN A 6 -9.22 -4.07 11.89
C ASN A 6 -9.68 -3.00 10.89
N LYS A 7 -8.73 -2.17 10.43
CA LYS A 7 -8.98 -1.12 9.42
C LYS A 7 -8.46 -1.59 8.08
N GLN A 8 -9.30 -1.48 7.06
CA GLN A 8 -8.89 -1.58 5.66
C GLN A 8 -8.45 -0.20 5.21
N VAL A 9 -7.23 -0.10 4.67
CA VAL A 9 -6.66 1.16 4.23
C VAL A 9 -6.08 0.99 2.83
N LEU A 10 -6.50 1.87 1.91
CA LEU A 10 -5.92 2.02 0.58
C LEU A 10 -4.96 3.20 0.58
N VAL A 11 -3.70 2.95 0.22
CA VAL A 11 -2.72 3.99 -0.04
C VAL A 11 -2.64 4.21 -1.55
N LEU A 12 -3.02 5.42 -2.00
CA LEU A 12 -2.91 5.84 -3.39
C LEU A 12 -1.61 6.62 -3.61
N GLY A 13 -0.78 6.13 -4.51
CA GLY A 13 0.54 6.65 -4.81
C GLY A 13 1.64 5.94 -4.00
N LEU A 14 2.64 5.45 -4.71
CA LEU A 14 3.80 4.73 -4.20
C LEU A 14 5.10 5.50 -4.52
N GLY A 15 5.07 6.79 -4.19
CA GLY A 15 6.27 7.63 -4.00
C GLY A 15 6.84 7.47 -2.59
N GLU A 16 7.65 8.44 -2.15
CA GLU A 16 8.27 8.43 -0.82
C GLU A 16 7.25 8.50 0.32
N THR A 17 6.27 9.41 0.21
CA THR A 17 5.22 9.59 1.22
C THR A 17 4.34 8.34 1.33
N GLY A 18 3.90 7.80 0.20
CA GLY A 18 3.06 6.59 0.17
C GLY A 18 3.74 5.38 0.78
N LEU A 19 5.01 5.15 0.43
CA LEU A 19 5.82 4.08 1.03
C LEU A 19 5.99 4.27 2.55
N SER A 20 6.21 5.51 2.99
CA SER A 20 6.31 5.84 4.42
C SER A 20 5.01 5.54 5.18
N MET A 21 3.86 5.83 4.57
CA MET A 21 2.55 5.49 5.13
C MET A 21 2.35 3.97 5.22
N VAL A 22 2.72 3.22 4.17
CA VAL A 22 2.64 1.76 4.17
C VAL A 22 3.50 1.15 5.28
N ARG A 23 4.77 1.59 5.42
CA ARG A 23 5.66 1.13 6.50
C ARG A 23 5.02 1.33 7.87
N TRP A 24 4.52 2.53 8.14
CA TRP A 24 3.91 2.85 9.43
C TRP A 24 2.64 2.03 9.67
N LEU A 25 1.75 1.93 8.69
CA LEU A 25 0.49 1.20 8.86
C LEU A 25 0.70 -0.31 8.98
N SER A 26 1.70 -0.86 8.29
CA SER A 26 2.04 -2.30 8.33
C SER A 26 2.46 -2.72 9.74
N VAL A 27 3.32 -1.95 10.42
CA VAL A 27 3.73 -2.24 11.80
C VAL A 27 2.60 -2.03 12.82
N HIS A 28 1.53 -1.31 12.45
CA HIS A 28 0.33 -1.12 13.26
C HIS A 28 -0.79 -2.14 12.96
N GLY A 29 -0.53 -3.11 12.09
CA GLY A 29 -1.42 -4.23 11.79
C GLY A 29 -2.60 -3.87 10.88
N ALA A 30 -2.56 -2.75 10.16
CA ALA A 30 -3.62 -2.42 9.20
C ALA A 30 -3.70 -3.44 8.06
N HIS A 31 -4.91 -3.67 7.53
CA HIS A 31 -5.09 -4.41 6.29
C HIS A 31 -4.86 -3.46 5.11
N LEU A 32 -3.69 -3.58 4.47
CA LEU A 32 -3.22 -2.61 3.49
C LEU A 32 -3.43 -3.05 2.06
N ARG A 33 -3.89 -2.10 1.24
CA ARG A 33 -3.87 -2.12 -0.21
C ARG A 33 -3.10 -0.91 -0.70
N VAL A 34 -2.38 -1.06 -1.80
CA VAL A 34 -1.57 0.00 -2.40
C VAL A 34 -1.86 0.06 -3.89
N ALA A 35 -2.15 1.24 -4.39
CA ALA A 35 -2.33 1.45 -5.82
C ALA A 35 -1.49 2.63 -6.31
N ASP A 36 -0.87 2.50 -7.47
CA ASP A 36 -0.19 3.60 -8.16
C ASP A 36 -0.55 3.57 -9.65
N SER A 37 -0.76 4.74 -10.26
CA SER A 37 -1.15 4.83 -11.67
C SER A 37 0.00 4.54 -12.64
N ARG A 38 1.24 4.50 -12.14
CA ARG A 38 2.43 4.14 -12.92
C ARG A 38 2.59 2.62 -12.94
N ASP A 39 3.08 2.09 -14.05
CA ASP A 39 3.42 0.67 -14.16
C ASP A 39 4.59 0.28 -13.24
N ALA A 40 5.54 1.19 -13.03
CA ALA A 40 6.73 0.98 -12.21
C ALA A 40 6.99 2.18 -11.27
N PRO A 41 6.23 2.31 -10.17
CA PRO A 41 6.47 3.36 -9.18
C PRO A 41 7.76 3.11 -8.37
N PRO A 42 8.42 4.16 -7.86
CA PRO A 42 9.74 4.04 -7.22
C PRO A 42 9.72 3.17 -5.95
N GLY A 43 8.59 3.08 -5.23
CA GLY A 43 8.47 2.24 -4.04
C GLY A 43 8.06 0.79 -4.29
N LEU A 44 7.93 0.33 -5.55
CA LEU A 44 7.37 -0.98 -5.90
C LEU A 44 8.10 -2.15 -5.25
N ALA A 45 9.43 -2.19 -5.39
CA ALA A 45 10.24 -3.31 -4.90
C ALA A 45 10.12 -3.45 -3.37
N GLU A 46 10.08 -2.32 -2.66
CA GLU A 46 10.01 -2.35 -1.20
C GLU A 46 8.61 -2.68 -0.70
N VAL A 47 7.57 -2.11 -1.30
CA VAL A 47 6.19 -2.32 -0.83
C VAL A 47 5.80 -3.79 -0.88
N MET A 48 6.29 -4.56 -1.85
CA MET A 48 6.05 -5.99 -1.99
C MET A 48 6.52 -6.81 -0.79
N SER A 49 7.47 -6.29 0.00
CA SER A 49 7.92 -6.91 1.26
C SER A 49 7.09 -6.51 2.49
N LEU A 50 6.26 -5.46 2.37
CA LEU A 50 5.52 -4.85 3.49
C LEU A 50 4.03 -5.21 3.49
N VAL A 51 3.48 -5.59 2.33
CA VAL A 51 2.08 -5.95 2.15
C VAL A 51 1.92 -7.36 1.61
N GLY A 52 0.75 -7.96 1.82
CA GLY A 52 0.45 -9.29 1.32
C GLY A 52 0.45 -9.37 -0.21
N ALA A 53 0.66 -10.58 -0.73
CA ALA A 53 0.56 -10.85 -2.16
C ALA A 53 -0.82 -10.42 -2.71
N GLY A 54 -0.82 -9.80 -3.90
CA GLY A 54 -2.04 -9.33 -4.55
C GLY A 54 -2.67 -8.07 -3.92
N GLN A 55 -1.97 -7.39 -3.00
CA GLN A 55 -2.43 -6.11 -2.42
C GLN A 55 -1.76 -4.88 -3.05
N VAL A 56 -0.93 -5.08 -4.08
CA VAL A 56 -0.25 -4.01 -4.82
C VAL A 56 -0.79 -3.97 -6.25
N PHE A 57 -1.28 -2.81 -6.64
CA PHE A 57 -1.87 -2.55 -7.95
C PHE A 57 -1.07 -1.44 -8.64
N CYS A 58 -0.62 -1.69 -9.86
CA CYS A 58 0.13 -0.73 -10.67
C CYS A 58 -0.54 -0.59 -12.04
N GLY A 59 -0.48 0.61 -12.61
CA GLY A 59 -1.18 0.96 -13.84
C GLY A 59 -2.56 1.59 -13.56
N GLU A 60 -3.44 1.60 -14.56
CA GLU A 60 -4.73 2.29 -14.48
C GLU A 60 -5.56 1.85 -13.26
N PHE A 61 -6.18 2.82 -12.59
CA PHE A 61 -7.07 2.53 -11.47
C PHE A 61 -8.36 1.89 -11.96
N THR A 62 -8.67 0.72 -11.42
CA THR A 62 -9.84 -0.07 -11.77
C THR A 62 -10.78 -0.21 -10.57
N ALA A 63 -12.03 -0.59 -10.81
CA ALA A 63 -13.01 -0.83 -9.73
C ALA A 63 -12.64 -2.01 -8.82
N SER A 64 -11.64 -2.82 -9.19
CA SER A 64 -11.12 -3.90 -8.35
C SER A 64 -10.15 -3.44 -7.27
N LEU A 65 -9.89 -2.13 -7.13
CA LEU A 65 -9.07 -1.53 -6.06
C LEU A 65 -9.67 -1.57 -4.65
#